data_AF-A0A158IWN1-F1
#
_entry.id   AF-A0A158IWN1-F1
#
_cell.length_a   1.000
_cell.length_b   1.000
_cell.length_c   1.000
_cell.angle_alpha   90.00
_cell.angle_beta   90.00
_cell.angle_gamma   90.00
#
_symmetry.space_group_name_H-M   'P 1'
#
loop_
_entity.id
_entity.type
_entity.pdbx_description
1 polymer ?
#
loop_
_entity_poly.entity_id
_entity_poly.type
_entity_poly.pdbx_seq_one_letter_code
_entity_poly.pdbx_strand_id
1 'polypeptide(L)'
;MRDTEVAYKNVVLIPLAAYDEGLYAAMLIVREVNGLQRASGVLGHFSGPLEARQFALTYGMAEIDDRPPGAHAALRQPPGPEGSMLRRAA
;
A
#
# COMPACT_ATOMS: atom_id res chain seq x y z
N MET A 1 -10.00 -4.59 16.07
CA MET A 1 -10.06 -4.08 14.69
C MET A 1 -10.22 -5.29 13.79
N ARG A 2 -11.29 -5.38 13.01
CA ARG A 2 -11.43 -6.45 12.01
C ARG A 2 -10.83 -5.92 10.73
N ASP A 3 -9.54 -6.17 10.55
CA ASP A 3 -8.88 -6.07 9.26
C ASP A 3 -9.68 -6.94 8.29
N THR A 4 -10.48 -6.28 7.46
CA THR A 4 -11.39 -6.97 6.55
C THR A 4 -10.55 -7.32 5.34
N GLU A 5 -9.81 -8.42 5.45
CA GLU A 5 -9.11 -9.03 4.33
C GLU A 5 -10.15 -9.34 3.23
N VAL A 6 -9.84 -8.98 1.98
CA VAL A 6 -10.71 -9.18 0.82
C VAL A 6 -9.99 -10.07 -0.18
N ALA A 7 -10.52 -11.27 -0.43
CA ALA A 7 -10.04 -12.11 -1.52
C ALA A 7 -10.44 -11.48 -2.86
N TYR A 8 -9.46 -11.26 -3.75
CA TYR A 8 -9.68 -10.70 -5.08
C TYR A 8 -8.79 -11.43 -6.11
N LYS A 9 -9.44 -12.13 -7.05
CA LYS A 9 -8.76 -13.04 -7.99
C LYS A 9 -7.83 -14.03 -7.26
N ASN A 10 -6.53 -13.98 -7.55
CA ASN A 10 -5.51 -14.86 -6.98
C ASN A 10 -4.70 -14.20 -5.86
N VAL A 11 -5.24 -13.15 -5.22
CA VAL A 11 -4.58 -12.48 -4.10
C VAL A 11 -5.58 -12.17 -2.99
N VAL A 12 -5.06 -11.84 -1.81
CA VAL A 12 -5.81 -11.24 -0.70
C VAL A 12 -5.35 -9.80 -0.53
N LEU A 13 -6.30 -8.87 -0.56
CA LEU A 13 -6.11 -7.45 -0.34
C LEU A 13 -6.43 -7.13 1.13
N ILE A 14 -5.52 -6.44 1.80
CA ILE A 14 -5.64 -6.06 3.20
C ILE A 14 -5.51 -4.53 3.27
N PRO A 15 -6.63 -3.80 3.18
CA PRO A 15 -6.62 -2.35 3.23
C PRO A 15 -6.40 -1.86 4.67
N LEU A 16 -5.49 -0.93 4.84
CA LEU A 16 -5.10 -0.35 6.11
C LEU A 16 -5.37 1.16 6.13
N ALA A 17 -5.74 1.66 7.31
CA ALA A 17 -5.77 3.07 7.62
C ALA A 17 -4.90 3.30 8.85
N ALA A 18 -3.70 3.86 8.64
CA ALA A 18 -2.80 4.26 9.71
C ALA A 18 -3.08 5.72 10.08
N TYR A 19 -3.26 6.02 11.37
CA TYR A 19 -3.39 7.41 11.79
C TYR A 19 -2.04 8.13 11.67
N ASP A 20 -2.05 9.30 11.03
CA ASP A 20 -0.87 10.10 10.72
C ASP A 20 -1.23 11.60 10.87
N GLU A 21 -0.72 12.23 11.93
CA GLU A 21 -0.86 13.66 12.23
C GLU A 21 -2.25 14.30 12.02
N GLY A 22 -3.32 13.61 12.43
CA GLY A 22 -4.70 14.14 12.33
C GLY A 22 -5.46 13.69 11.09
N LEU A 23 -4.80 12.95 10.20
CA LEU A 23 -5.40 12.27 9.07
C LEU A 23 -5.16 10.75 9.16
N TYR A 24 -5.67 10.02 8.16
CA TYR A 24 -5.47 8.58 8.01
C TYR A 24 -4.77 8.29 6.68
N ALA A 25 -3.55 7.78 6.76
CA ALA A 25 -2.81 7.25 5.63
C ALA A 25 -3.43 5.94 5.14
N ALA A 26 -3.86 5.91 3.88
CA ALA A 26 -4.30 4.72 3.19
C ALA A 26 -3.09 3.89 2.77
N MET A 27 -3.09 2.61 3.14
CA MET A 27 -2.05 1.66 2.74
C MET A 27 -2.68 0.32 2.36
N LEU A 28 -2.00 -0.46 1.55
CA LEU A 28 -2.46 -1.77 1.10
C LEU A 28 -1.38 -2.82 1.32
N ILE A 29 -1.76 -3.96 1.91
CA ILE A 29 -0.97 -5.18 1.82
C ILE A 29 -1.66 -6.13 0.83
N VAL A 30 -0.89 -6.65 -0.11
CA VAL A 30 -1.30 -7.69 -1.05
C VAL A 30 -0.59 -8.98 -0.67
N ARG A 31 -1.36 -10.03 -0.35
CA ARG A 31 -0.86 -11.37 -0.09
C ARG A 31 -1.16 -12.25 -1.31
N GLU A 32 -0.11 -12.77 -1.92
CA GLU A 32 -0.17 -13.68 -3.06
C GLU A 32 -0.43 -15.12 -2.57
N VAL A 33 -0.95 -15.99 -3.44
CA VAL A 33 -1.20 -17.42 -3.10
C VAL A 33 0.05 -18.19 -2.66
N ASN A 34 1.24 -17.76 -3.09
CA ASN A 34 2.50 -18.35 -2.68
C ASN A 34 2.95 -17.91 -1.27
N GLY A 35 2.13 -17.10 -0.58
CA GLY A 35 2.43 -16.57 0.75
C GLY A 35 3.25 -15.27 0.74
N LEU A 36 3.72 -14.81 -0.42
CA LEU A 36 4.44 -13.55 -0.52
C LEU A 36 3.51 -12.38 -0.20
N GLN A 37 3.97 -11.49 0.67
CA GLN A 37 3.25 -10.26 1.01
C GLN A 37 4.00 -9.04 0.48
N ARG A 38 3.24 -8.07 -0.03
CA ARG A 38 3.76 -6.81 -0.56
C ARG A 38 2.96 -5.66 0.03
N ALA A 39 3.64 -4.62 0.51
CA ALA A 39 3.02 -3.42 1.03
C ALA A 39 3.21 -2.26 0.03
N SER A 40 2.18 -1.45 -0.17
CA SER A 40 2.17 -0.35 -1.16
C SER A 40 2.90 0.92 -0.71
N GLY A 41 3.20 1.08 0.58
CA GLY A 41 3.47 2.40 1.16
C GLY A 41 2.20 3.25 1.27
N VAL A 42 2.35 4.55 1.51
CA VAL A 42 1.21 5.49 1.63
C VAL A 42 0.66 5.82 0.25
N LEU A 43 -0.62 5.54 0.04
CA LEU A 43 -1.35 5.78 -1.20
C LEU A 43 -2.06 7.14 -1.21
N GLY A 44 -2.32 7.71 -0.03
CA GLY A 44 -2.98 8.99 0.16
C GLY A 44 -3.40 9.19 1.62
N HIS A 45 -3.81 10.42 1.97
CA HIS A 45 -4.29 10.77 3.30
C HIS A 45 -5.76 11.18 3.25
N PHE A 46 -6.53 10.73 4.24
CA PHE A 46 -7.98 10.92 4.29
C PHE A 46 -8.43 11.38 5.68
N SER A 47 -9.57 12.05 5.73
CA SER A 47 -10.13 12.55 6.99
C SER A 47 -10.67 11.42 7.88
N GLY A 48 -11.03 10.28 7.29
CA GLY A 48 -11.62 9.15 7.99
C GLY A 48 -10.92 7.81 7.72
N PRO A 49 -10.89 6.89 8.70
CA PRO A 49 -10.25 5.58 8.55
C PRO A 49 -11.05 4.65 7.62
N LEU A 50 -12.35 4.89 7.45
CA LEU A 50 -13.18 4.13 6.51
C LEU A 50 -12.87 4.54 5.07
N GLU A 51 -12.80 5.85 4.81
CA GLU A 51 -12.47 6.43 3.51
C GLU A 51 -11.09 5.97 3.03
N ALA A 52 -10.07 6.05 3.91
CA ALA A 52 -8.73 5.55 3.62
C ALA A 52 -8.71 4.07 3.22
N ARG A 53 -9.47 3.21 3.93
CA ARG A 53 -9.55 1.78 3.61
C ARG A 53 -10.29 1.52 2.29
N GLN A 54 -11.38 2.23 2.02
CA GLN A 54 -12.11 2.11 0.76
C GLN A 54 -11.25 2.53 -0.43
N PHE A 55 -10.49 3.61 -0.27
CA PHE A 55 -9.53 4.05 -1.28
C PHE A 55 -8.45 2.99 -1.52
N ALA A 56 -7.80 2.50 -0.46
CA ALA A 56 -6.77 1.46 -0.57
C ALA A 56 -7.28 0.19 -1.24
N LEU A 57 -8.52 -0.22 -0.94
CA LEU A 57 -9.14 -1.39 -1.56
C LEU A 57 -9.39 -1.18 -3.06
N THR A 58 -9.95 -0.02 -3.43
CA THR A 58 -10.24 0.33 -4.83
C THR A 58 -8.96 0.40 -5.65
N TYR A 59 -7.92 1.05 -5.09
CA TYR A 59 -6.58 1.08 -5.66
C TYR A 59 -6.04 -0.34 -5.88
N GLY A 60 -6.13 -1.20 -4.86
CA GLY A 60 -5.65 -2.58 -4.94
C GLY A 60 -6.35 -3.42 -6.01
N MET A 61 -7.66 -3.27 -6.17
CA MET A 61 -8.40 -3.96 -7.24
C MET A 61 -7.94 -3.49 -8.62
N ALA A 62 -7.82 -2.18 -8.82
CA ALA A 62 -7.37 -1.60 -10.09
C ALA A 62 -5.95 -2.04 -10.47
N GLU A 63 -5.01 -2.05 -9.52
CA GLU A 63 -3.62 -2.53 -9.77
C GLU A 63 -3.59 -4.01 -10.17
N ILE A 64 -4.45 -4.84 -9.57
CA ILE A 64 -4.56 -6.26 -9.91
C ILE A 64 -5.29 -6.48 -11.25
N ASP A 65 -6.13 -5.54 -11.66
CA ASP A 65 -6.79 -5.55 -12.97
C ASP A 65 -5.83 -5.13 -14.09
N ASP A 66 -4.97 -4.14 -13.86
CA ASP A 66 -4.00 -3.65 -14.86
C ASP A 66 -2.78 -4.56 -15.02
N ARG A 67 -2.48 -5.42 -14.03
CA ARG A 67 -1.29 -6.28 -14.06
C ARG A 67 -1.33 -7.28 -15.22
N PRO A 68 -0.34 -7.28 -16.14
CA PRO A 68 -0.28 -8.27 -17.20
C PRO A 68 0.01 -9.67 -16.61
N PRO A 69 -0.60 -10.73 -17.18
CA PRO A 69 -0.37 -12.10 -16.73
C PRO A 69 1.11 -12.45 -16.93
N GLY A 70 1.84 -12.63 -15.82
CA GLY A 70 3.26 -12.99 -15.82
C GLY A 70 4.23 -11.99 -15.17
N ALA A 71 3.78 -10.80 -14.76
CA ALA A 71 4.63 -9.82 -14.06
C ALA A 71 4.86 -10.21 -12.58
N HIS A 72 5.55 -11.32 -12.32
CA HIS A 72 5.77 -11.86 -10.97
C HIS A 72 6.84 -11.15 -10.13
N ALA A 73 7.44 -10.06 -10.60
CA ALA A 73 8.39 -9.29 -9.82
C ALA A 73 8.45 -7.85 -10.34
N ALA A 74 8.84 -6.93 -9.47
CA ALA A 74 9.07 -5.51 -9.73
C ALA A 74 7.82 -4.62 -9.79
N LEU A 75 7.33 -4.25 -8.60
CA LEU A 75 7.07 -2.82 -8.38
C LEU A 75 8.14 -2.32 -7.43
N ARG A 76 8.98 -1.47 -8.03
CA ARG A 76 10.01 -0.65 -7.42
C ARG A 76 9.48 -0.04 -6.13
N GLN A 77 10.23 -0.22 -5.05
CA GLN A 77 10.15 0.73 -3.94
C GLN A 77 10.36 2.13 -4.55
N PRO A 78 9.49 3.13 -4.29
CA PRO A 78 9.88 4.50 -4.56
C PRO A 78 11.19 4.73 -3.81
N PRO A 79 12.21 5.38 -4.42
CA PRO A 79 13.39 5.78 -3.67
C PRO A 79 12.87 6.61 -2.49
N GLY A 80 13.07 6.11 -1.27
CA GLY A 80 12.90 6.93 -0.07
C GLY A 80 13.73 8.21 -0.26
N PRO A 81 13.37 9.33 0.40
CA PRO A 81 13.98 10.61 0.12
C PRO A 81 15.49 10.55 0.38
N GLU A 82 16.26 10.34 -0.70
CA GLU A 82 17.68 10.67 -0.78
C GLU A 82 17.77 12.20 -0.76
N GLY A 83 17.87 12.75 0.44
CA GLY A 83 17.79 14.19 0.62
C GLY A 83 18.13 14.67 2.01
N SER A 84 19.27 14.24 2.57
CA SER A 84 20.00 15.02 3.58
C SER A 84 21.46 14.59 3.68
N MET A 85 22.23 14.89 2.61
CA MET A 85 23.61 15.32 2.84
C MET A 85 23.56 16.72 3.47
N LEU A 86 24.00 16.85 4.71
CA LEU A 86 24.71 18.07 5.10
C LEU A 86 25.89 17.71 5.99
N ARG A 87 27.07 17.71 5.36
CA ARG A 87 28.36 17.93 6.00
C ARG A 87 28.25 19.04 7.05
N ARG A 88 28.76 18.81 8.26
CA ARG A 88 29.50 19.86 8.97
C ARG A 88 30.74 19.25 9.61
N ALA A 89 31.87 19.69 9.07
CA ALA A 89 33.14 19.68 9.75
C ALA A 89 33.07 20.63 10.96
N ALA A 90 33.64 20.19 12.08
CA ALA A 90 34.46 20.98 13.00
C ALA A 90 35.18 19.99 13.93
#